data_AF-A0A4Y7PIC9-F1
#
_entry.id   AF-A0A4Y7PIC9-F1
#
_cell.length_a   1.000
_cell.length_b   1.000
_cell.length_c   1.000
_cell.angle_alpha   90.00
_cell.angle_beta   90.00
_cell.angle_gamma   90.00
#
_symmetry.space_group_name_H-M   'P 1'
#
loop_
_entity.id
_entity.type
_entity.pdbx_description
1 polymer ?
#
loop_
_entity_poly.entity_id
_entity_poly.type
_entity_poly.pdbx_seq_one_letter_code
_entity_poly.pdbx_strand_id
1 'polypeptide(L)'
;EEIERDQEQLEAELRKWRRMQRELMPAAGDAISNSAPCEIEDEILFLPSDFSAVQHTELGLTHLVLVEQSLRQGEANDALRDLRAAIKHSVVLRQQKRKNVHDQRPNTRAQQIIKSADNMKLRWATKYRHARRCLATLAFPEVDAKYPELHDQDMWMKTVDTAHTLGDGQKTEGWIWRVGPMGRMEDEEQGEWSLELDRVQWFRAMADKDRWQEEVEILEAEFGRCVRSFRRMAAVWGDLARPQTKKGYAAYAWRQASMFGRMEKEAIQKFILAGGEDLTATPE
;
A
#
# COMPACT_ATOMS: atom_id res chain seq x y z
N GLU A 1 24.22 20.83 28.76
CA GLU A 1 24.07 22.09 28.00
C GLU A 1 22.92 22.07 26.98
N GLU A 2 23.00 21.37 25.84
CA GLU A 2 21.89 21.43 24.84
C GLU A 2 20.59 20.77 25.36
N ILE A 3 20.70 19.57 25.96
CA ILE A 3 19.54 18.85 26.53
C ILE A 3 18.88 19.65 27.66
N GLU A 4 19.67 20.26 28.55
CA GLU A 4 19.14 21.07 29.66
C GLU A 4 18.41 22.31 29.14
N ARG A 5 18.92 22.95 28.08
CA ARG A 5 18.23 24.09 27.44
C ARG A 5 16.92 23.68 26.79
N ASP A 6 16.90 22.53 26.13
CA ASP A 6 15.67 21.98 25.52
C ASP A 6 14.64 21.63 26.61
N GLN A 7 15.08 21.09 27.75
CA GLN A 7 14.22 20.83 28.91
C GLN A 7 13.65 22.11 29.51
N GLU A 8 14.46 23.14 29.73
CA GLU A 8 14.00 24.45 30.20
C GLU A 8 12.97 25.09 29.25
N GLN A 9 13.20 24.96 27.94
CA GLN A 9 12.26 25.45 26.93
C GLN A 9 10.95 24.66 26.96
N LEU A 10 11.02 23.33 27.10
CA LEU A 10 9.85 22.47 27.22
C LEU A 10 9.02 22.81 28.47
N GLU A 11 9.67 23.04 29.61
CA GLU A 11 8.99 23.48 30.84
C GLU A 11 8.27 24.82 30.66
N ALA A 12 8.87 25.76 29.93
CA ALA A 12 8.29 27.07 29.70
C ALA A 12 7.02 26.96 28.83
N GLU A 13 7.08 26.15 27.77
CA GLU A 13 5.93 25.87 26.90
C GLU A 13 4.84 25.08 27.65
N LEU A 14 5.22 24.10 28.47
CA LEU A 14 4.28 23.33 29.28
C LEU A 14 3.54 24.24 30.28
N ARG A 15 4.25 25.13 30.97
CA ARG A 15 3.61 26.12 31.86
C ARG A 15 2.63 27.02 31.12
N LYS A 16 2.94 27.41 29.88
CA LYS A 16 2.04 28.18 29.03
C LYS A 16 0.81 27.36 28.62
N TRP A 17 0.99 26.10 28.23
CA TRP A 17 -0.08 25.16 27.94
C TRP A 17 -1.01 24.98 29.14
N ARG A 18 -0.47 24.73 30.34
CA ARG A 18 -1.26 24.55 31.57
C ARG A 18 -2.13 25.77 31.91
N ARG A 19 -1.67 26.99 31.60
CA ARG A 19 -2.49 28.21 31.74
C ARG A 19 -3.67 28.21 30.77
N MET A 20 -3.41 27.95 29.48
CA MET A 20 -4.48 27.85 28.46
C MET A 20 -5.45 26.71 28.76
N GLN A 21 -4.95 25.56 29.23
CA GLN A 21 -5.76 24.40 29.57
C GLN A 21 -6.72 24.70 30.71
N ARG A 22 -6.35 25.55 31.68
CA ARG A 22 -7.27 25.98 32.76
C ARG A 22 -8.43 26.84 32.24
N GLU A 23 -8.21 27.60 31.17
CA GLU A 23 -9.25 28.41 30.52
C GLU A 23 -10.15 27.58 29.62
N LEU A 24 -9.58 26.65 28.84
CA LEU A 24 -10.30 25.85 27.85
C LEU A 24 -10.92 24.56 28.43
N MET A 25 -10.29 23.97 29.44
CA MET A 25 -10.64 22.67 30.05
C MET A 25 -10.52 22.72 31.59
N PRO A 26 -11.33 23.55 32.28
CA PRO A 26 -11.22 23.73 33.73
C PRO A 26 -11.41 22.43 34.51
N ALA A 27 -12.28 21.52 34.02
CA ALA A 27 -12.57 20.24 34.66
C ALA A 27 -11.44 19.21 34.52
N ALA A 28 -10.45 19.43 33.65
CA ALA A 28 -9.25 18.60 33.56
C ALA A 28 -8.24 18.90 34.68
N GLY A 29 -8.42 19.99 35.44
CA GLY A 29 -7.53 20.40 36.53
C GLY A 29 -7.38 19.37 37.65
N ASP A 30 -8.45 18.62 37.95
CA ASP A 30 -8.42 17.56 38.97
C ASP A 30 -7.58 16.37 38.53
N ALA A 31 -7.62 16.01 37.23
CA ALA A 31 -6.80 14.95 36.66
C ALA A 31 -5.30 15.31 36.68
N ILE A 32 -4.96 16.57 36.41
CA ILE A 32 -3.59 17.09 36.48
C ILE A 32 -3.09 17.08 37.93
N SER A 33 -3.93 17.48 38.88
CA SER A 33 -3.53 17.53 40.31
C SER A 33 -3.29 16.13 40.88
N ASN A 34 -3.94 15.10 40.32
CA ASN A 34 -3.82 13.71 40.73
C ASN A 34 -2.69 12.94 40.00
N SER A 35 -1.99 13.56 39.04
CA SER A 35 -0.91 12.87 38.31
C SER A 35 0.34 12.71 39.17
N ALA A 36 1.01 11.56 39.04
CA ALA A 36 2.28 11.32 39.71
C ALA A 36 3.39 12.24 39.16
N PRO A 37 4.35 12.69 40.01
CA PRO A 37 5.52 13.42 39.52
C PRO A 37 6.30 12.55 38.53
N CYS A 38 6.58 13.10 37.34
CA CYS A 38 7.40 12.47 36.32
C CYS A 38 8.42 13.47 35.77
N GLU A 39 9.35 12.97 34.96
CA GLU A 39 10.20 13.83 34.14
C GLU A 39 9.34 14.63 33.15
N ILE A 40 9.79 15.82 32.79
CA ILE A 40 9.01 16.76 31.95
C ILE A 40 8.69 16.16 30.57
N GLU A 41 9.57 15.30 30.07
CA GLU A 41 9.44 14.60 28.78
C GLU A 41 8.32 13.55 28.78
N ASP A 42 7.96 13.03 29.96
CA ASP A 42 6.94 12.01 30.15
C ASP A 42 5.60 12.59 30.64
N GLU A 43 5.50 13.92 30.79
CA GLU A 43 4.31 14.56 31.33
C GLU A 43 3.14 14.49 30.34
N ILE A 44 2.03 13.90 30.78
CA ILE A 44 0.82 13.74 29.96
C ILE A 44 0.16 15.11 29.77
N LEU A 45 -0.11 15.48 28.51
CA LEU A 45 -0.69 16.78 28.18
C LEU A 45 -2.18 16.89 28.56
N PHE A 46 -2.84 15.76 28.81
CA PHE A 46 -4.27 15.64 29.13
C PHE A 46 -5.13 16.28 28.04
N LEU A 47 -4.89 15.83 26.80
CA LEU A 47 -5.71 16.18 25.65
C LEU A 47 -7.04 15.41 25.72
N PRO A 48 -8.10 15.84 25.02
CA PRO A 48 -9.33 15.06 24.94
C PRO A 48 -9.10 13.58 24.58
N SER A 49 -8.11 13.25 23.76
CA SER A 49 -7.74 11.86 23.45
C SER A 49 -7.20 11.02 24.61
N ASP A 50 -6.81 11.63 25.74
CA ASP A 50 -6.39 10.95 26.96
C ASP A 50 -7.57 10.57 27.88
N PHE A 51 -8.76 11.11 27.60
CA PHE A 51 -9.98 10.83 28.36
C PHE A 51 -10.88 9.82 27.64
N SER A 52 -11.65 9.06 28.41
CA SER A 52 -12.65 8.14 27.88
C SER A 52 -13.89 8.88 27.37
N ALA A 53 -14.67 8.23 26.50
CA ALA A 53 -15.91 8.79 25.96
C ALA A 53 -16.93 9.22 27.03
N VAL A 54 -16.96 8.53 28.18
CA VAL A 54 -17.82 8.88 29.32
C VAL A 54 -17.37 10.21 29.92
N GLN A 55 -16.06 10.34 30.18
CA GLN A 55 -15.45 11.56 30.72
C GLN A 55 -15.58 12.75 29.77
N HIS A 56 -15.65 12.53 28.44
CA HIS A 56 -15.91 13.62 27.50
C HIS A 56 -17.26 14.29 27.74
N THR A 57 -18.29 13.51 28.09
CA THR A 57 -19.63 14.05 28.39
C THR A 57 -19.68 14.71 29.77
N GLU A 58 -19.04 14.10 30.78
CA GLU A 58 -19.00 14.63 32.15
C GLU A 58 -18.23 15.95 32.25
N LEU A 59 -17.12 16.06 31.52
CA LEU A 59 -16.24 17.23 31.53
C LEU A 59 -16.62 18.29 30.48
N GLY A 60 -17.69 18.06 29.70
CA GLY A 60 -18.16 18.99 28.67
C GLY A 60 -17.20 19.18 27.49
N LEU A 61 -16.39 18.17 27.17
CA LEU A 61 -15.33 18.23 26.15
C LEU A 61 -15.80 17.90 24.73
N THR A 62 -17.10 17.69 24.52
CA THR A 62 -17.67 17.21 23.26
C THR A 62 -17.26 18.04 22.04
N HIS A 63 -17.26 19.37 22.15
CA HIS A 63 -16.81 20.25 21.06
C HIS A 63 -15.30 20.14 20.81
N LEU A 64 -14.49 20.05 21.88
CA LEU A 64 -13.04 19.92 21.78
C LEU A 64 -12.61 18.58 21.20
N VAL A 65 -13.38 17.50 21.45
CA VAL A 65 -13.19 16.20 20.81
C VAL A 65 -13.30 16.30 19.30
N LEU A 66 -14.30 17.02 18.77
CA LEU A 66 -14.46 17.21 17.32
C LEU A 66 -13.29 18.00 16.70
N VAL A 67 -12.81 19.03 17.42
CA VAL A 67 -11.65 19.82 16.99
C VAL A 67 -10.38 18.98 17.02
N GLU A 68 -10.17 18.18 18.08
CA GLU A 68 -9.00 17.29 18.14
C GLU A 68 -9.08 16.22 17.05
N GLN A 69 -10.25 15.63 16.78
CA GLN A 69 -10.43 14.68 15.68
C GLN A 69 -9.99 15.28 14.34
N SER A 70 -10.35 16.53 14.04
CA SER A 70 -9.95 17.18 12.78
C SER A 70 -8.44 17.45 12.73
N LEU A 71 -7.84 17.89 13.84
CA LEU A 71 -6.39 18.08 13.94
C LEU A 71 -5.62 16.75 13.80
N ARG A 72 -6.08 15.67 14.44
CA ARG A 72 -5.46 14.34 14.33
C ARG A 72 -5.59 13.74 12.93
N GLN A 73 -6.68 14.03 12.22
CA GLN A 73 -6.79 13.69 10.80
C GLN A 73 -5.73 14.40 9.96
N GLY A 74 -5.51 15.69 10.20
CA GLY A 74 -4.44 16.47 9.58
C GLY A 74 -3.06 15.88 9.90
N GLU A 75 -2.77 15.64 11.18
CA GLU A 75 -1.51 15.05 11.63
C GLU A 75 -1.26 13.66 11.01
N ALA A 76 -2.30 12.82 10.91
CA ALA A 76 -2.19 11.51 10.27
C ALA A 76 -1.88 11.63 8.76
N ASN A 77 -2.52 12.57 8.06
CA ASN A 77 -2.28 12.82 6.64
C ASN A 77 -0.85 13.34 6.40
N ASP A 78 -0.41 14.31 7.19
CA ASP A 78 0.95 14.87 7.11
C ASP A 78 2.00 13.80 7.44
N ALA A 79 1.78 13.01 8.49
CA ALA A 79 2.67 11.91 8.84
C ALA A 79 2.77 10.86 7.73
N LEU A 80 1.66 10.54 7.04
CA LEU A 80 1.68 9.64 5.88
C LEU A 80 2.43 10.25 4.69
N ARG A 81 2.23 11.54 4.40
CA ARG A 81 2.97 12.26 3.35
C ARG A 81 4.47 12.19 3.61
N ASP A 82 4.88 12.57 4.81
CA ASP A 82 6.29 12.64 5.18
C ASP A 82 6.92 11.24 5.30
N LEU A 83 6.13 10.25 5.71
CA LEU A 83 6.52 8.84 5.68
C LEU A 83 6.80 8.37 4.24
N ARG A 84 5.90 8.65 3.29
CA ARG A 84 6.11 8.31 1.87
C ARG A 84 7.38 8.97 1.34
N ALA A 85 7.58 10.26 1.62
CA ALA A 85 8.78 10.99 1.23
C ALA A 85 10.06 10.37 1.83
N ALA A 86 10.04 10.02 3.13
CA ALA A 86 11.16 9.37 3.80
C ALA A 86 11.46 7.98 3.22
N ILE A 87 10.43 7.18 2.87
CA ILE A 87 10.62 5.88 2.22
C ILE A 87 11.27 6.06 0.86
N LYS A 88 10.73 6.95 0.00
CA LYS A 88 11.30 7.27 -1.31
C LYS A 88 12.77 7.66 -1.20
N HIS A 89 13.09 8.58 -0.29
CA HIS A 89 14.46 9.01 -0.04
C HIS A 89 15.37 7.85 0.37
N SER A 90 14.90 6.98 1.29
CA SER A 90 15.66 5.80 1.70
C SER A 90 15.91 4.80 0.56
N VAL A 91 14.96 4.61 -0.36
CA VAL A 91 15.09 3.73 -1.52
C VAL A 91 16.15 4.28 -2.48
N VAL A 92 16.06 5.57 -2.81
CA VAL A 92 17.03 6.22 -3.71
C VAL A 92 18.43 6.25 -3.11
N LEU A 93 18.59 6.50 -1.81
CA LEU A 93 19.90 6.43 -1.16
C LEU A 93 20.52 5.03 -1.25
N ARG A 94 19.73 3.96 -1.04
CA ARG A 94 20.22 2.58 -1.20
C ARG A 94 20.62 2.30 -2.63
N GLN A 95 19.88 2.83 -3.58
CA GLN A 95 20.15 2.70 -5.01
C GLN A 95 21.44 3.42 -5.42
N GLN A 96 21.61 4.67 -4.96
CA GLN A 96 22.81 5.48 -5.16
C GLN A 96 24.03 4.80 -4.55
N LYS A 97 23.90 4.27 -3.33
CA LYS A 97 24.94 3.49 -2.68
C LYS A 97 25.33 2.27 -3.53
N ARG A 98 24.36 1.48 -4.00
CA ARG A 98 24.61 0.28 -4.82
C ARG A 98 25.36 0.62 -6.12
N LYS A 99 25.03 1.74 -6.76
CA LYS A 99 25.62 2.14 -8.06
C LYS A 99 27.01 2.75 -7.93
N ASN A 100 27.24 3.59 -6.91
CA ASN A 100 28.36 4.54 -6.92
C ASN A 100 29.35 4.37 -5.75
N VAL A 101 29.07 3.48 -4.78
CA VAL A 101 29.90 3.33 -3.58
C VAL A 101 30.56 1.95 -3.56
N HIS A 102 31.89 1.93 -3.70
CA HIS A 102 32.68 0.70 -3.73
C HIS A 102 33.70 0.58 -2.57
N ASP A 103 34.22 1.72 -2.08
CA ASP A 103 35.24 1.74 -1.03
C ASP A 103 34.68 1.72 0.39
N GLN A 104 35.51 1.28 1.36
CA GLN A 104 35.13 1.14 2.76
C GLN A 104 34.68 2.45 3.43
N ARG A 105 35.48 3.54 3.33
CA ARG A 105 35.14 4.82 3.99
C ARG A 105 33.85 5.46 3.42
N PRO A 106 33.68 5.57 2.08
CA PRO A 106 32.40 6.00 1.49
C PRO A 106 31.22 5.10 1.86
N ASN A 107 31.42 3.79 2.00
CA ASN A 107 30.37 2.85 2.42
C ASN A 107 29.89 3.15 3.84
N THR A 108 30.79 3.37 4.79
CA THR A 108 30.42 3.76 6.17
C THR A 108 29.64 5.07 6.19
N ARG A 109 30.08 6.09 5.43
CA ARG A 109 29.37 7.37 5.33
C ARG A 109 27.98 7.21 4.70
N ALA A 110 27.87 6.47 3.60
CA ALA A 110 26.59 6.20 2.96
C ALA A 110 25.63 5.43 3.89
N GLN A 111 26.15 4.49 4.68
CA GLN A 111 25.36 3.74 5.65
C GLN A 111 24.81 4.63 6.77
N GLN A 112 25.59 5.61 7.25
CA GLN A 112 25.11 6.59 8.24
C GLN A 112 23.96 7.44 7.68
N ILE A 113 24.06 7.88 6.42
CA ILE A 113 23.00 8.65 5.76
C ILE A 113 21.73 7.79 5.60
N ILE A 114 21.88 6.53 5.19
CA ILE A 114 20.74 5.59 5.09
C ILE A 114 20.11 5.36 6.47
N LYS A 115 20.92 5.19 7.52
CA LYS A 115 20.43 5.02 8.89
C LYS A 115 19.63 6.24 9.36
N SER A 116 20.10 7.45 9.05
CA SER A 116 19.36 8.69 9.33
C SER A 116 18.02 8.72 8.60
N ALA A 117 17.98 8.34 7.32
CA ALA A 117 16.74 8.25 6.56
C ALA A 117 15.79 7.16 7.11
N ASP A 118 16.30 6.01 7.57
CA ASP A 118 15.50 4.97 8.21
C ASP A 118 14.95 5.41 9.57
N ASN A 119 15.71 6.18 10.34
CA ASN A 119 15.22 6.79 11.58
C ASN A 119 14.10 7.80 11.30
N MET A 120 14.24 8.61 10.25
CA MET A 120 13.20 9.54 9.83
C MET A 120 11.92 8.81 9.43
N LYS A 121 12.05 7.72 8.66
CA LYS A 121 10.94 6.81 8.31
C LYS A 121 10.25 6.26 9.56
N LEU A 122 11.00 5.78 10.55
CA LEU A 122 10.42 5.27 11.79
C LEU A 122 9.70 6.37 12.59
N ARG A 123 10.28 7.58 12.66
CA ARG A 123 9.67 8.74 13.33
C ARG A 123 8.31 9.11 12.74
N TRP A 124 8.17 9.10 11.42
CA TRP A 124 6.89 9.38 10.78
C TRP A 124 5.88 8.25 10.97
N ALA A 125 6.35 6.99 10.94
CA ALA A 125 5.51 5.85 11.26
C ALA A 125 4.99 5.87 12.71
N THR A 126 5.81 6.27 13.68
CA THR A 126 5.37 6.40 15.08
C THR A 126 4.36 7.53 15.25
N LYS A 127 4.56 8.68 14.59
CA LYS A 127 3.58 9.78 14.56
C LYS A 127 2.24 9.34 13.98
N TYR A 128 2.25 8.64 12.84
CA TYR A 128 1.01 8.11 12.25
C TYR A 128 0.30 7.13 13.19
N ARG A 129 1.04 6.16 13.74
CA ARG A 129 0.49 5.18 14.71
C ARG A 129 -0.04 5.85 15.98
N HIS A 130 0.55 6.96 16.40
CA HIS A 130 0.06 7.77 17.50
C HIS A 130 -1.25 8.47 17.14
N ALA A 131 -1.28 9.24 16.06
CA ALA A 131 -2.48 9.94 15.59
C ALA A 131 -3.67 8.99 15.36
N ARG A 132 -3.41 7.80 14.76
CA ARG A 132 -4.43 6.76 14.60
C ARG A 132 -4.98 6.26 15.94
N ARG A 133 -4.10 5.99 16.93
CA ARG A 133 -4.53 5.58 18.27
C ARG A 133 -5.42 6.64 18.92
N CYS A 134 -5.05 7.91 18.84
CA CYS A 134 -5.87 9.01 19.35
C CYS A 134 -7.24 9.05 18.65
N LEU A 135 -7.29 8.92 17.32
CA LEU A 135 -8.56 8.88 16.56
C LEU A 135 -9.46 7.72 16.96
N ALA A 136 -8.87 6.55 17.25
CA ALA A 136 -9.59 5.39 17.76
C ALA A 136 -10.16 5.65 19.17
N THR A 137 -9.38 6.25 20.08
CA THR A 137 -9.85 6.62 21.43
C THR A 137 -10.98 7.66 21.38
N LEU A 138 -10.90 8.62 20.46
CA LEU A 138 -11.94 9.63 20.23
C LEU A 138 -13.18 9.07 19.51
N ALA A 139 -13.26 7.75 19.30
CA ALA A 139 -14.38 7.05 18.66
C ALA A 139 -14.76 7.59 17.26
N PHE A 140 -13.76 7.94 16.44
CA PHE A 140 -14.03 8.35 15.06
C PHE A 140 -14.64 7.18 14.26
N PRO A 141 -15.80 7.34 13.59
CA PRO A 141 -16.53 6.20 13.00
C PRO A 141 -15.82 5.49 11.84
N GLU A 142 -14.91 6.19 11.14
CA GLU A 142 -14.27 5.70 9.90
C GLU A 142 -12.75 5.49 10.04
N VAL A 143 -12.24 5.25 11.26
CA VAL A 143 -10.78 5.11 11.47
C VAL A 143 -10.21 4.00 10.60
N ASP A 144 -10.82 2.82 10.60
CA ASP A 144 -10.23 1.67 9.89
C ASP A 144 -10.35 1.77 8.37
N ALA A 145 -11.39 2.44 7.88
CA ALA A 145 -11.59 2.64 6.45
C ALA A 145 -10.65 3.72 5.88
N LYS A 146 -10.50 4.85 6.59
CA LYS A 146 -9.72 6.00 6.13
C LYS A 146 -8.26 5.94 6.56
N TYR A 147 -7.99 5.36 7.73
CA TYR A 147 -6.66 5.25 8.35
C TYR A 147 -6.35 3.80 8.75
N PRO A 148 -6.03 2.92 7.78
CA PRO A 148 -5.69 1.53 8.04
C PRO A 148 -4.46 1.36 8.96
N GLU A 149 -4.32 0.20 9.57
CA GLU A 149 -3.15 -0.10 10.38
C GLU A 149 -1.87 -0.13 9.54
N LEU A 150 -0.83 0.54 10.05
CA LEU A 150 0.47 0.62 9.39
C LEU A 150 1.42 -0.46 9.92
N HIS A 151 1.59 -1.53 9.15
CA HIS A 151 2.58 -2.56 9.42
C HIS A 151 3.92 -2.25 8.74
N ASP A 152 4.99 -2.88 9.22
CA ASP A 152 6.33 -2.66 8.67
C ASP A 152 6.46 -3.13 7.21
N GLN A 153 5.61 -4.08 6.78
CA GLN A 153 5.52 -4.55 5.40
C GLN A 153 4.99 -3.46 4.45
N ASP A 154 4.15 -2.56 4.96
CA ASP A 154 3.59 -1.46 4.17
C ASP A 154 4.61 -0.35 3.91
N MET A 155 5.67 -0.28 4.70
CA MET A 155 6.72 0.75 4.62
C MET A 155 7.79 0.45 3.55
N TRP A 156 7.44 -0.42 2.61
CA TRP A 156 8.30 -0.84 1.50
C TRP A 156 7.74 -0.37 0.16
N MET A 157 8.65 -0.14 -0.79
CA MET A 157 8.39 0.35 -2.14
C MET A 157 9.29 -0.38 -3.13
N LYS A 158 8.79 -0.62 -4.35
CA LYS A 158 9.58 -1.20 -5.43
C LYS A 158 10.66 -0.22 -5.90
N THR A 159 11.85 -0.74 -6.17
CA THR A 159 12.94 0.08 -6.71
C THR A 159 12.67 0.43 -8.18
N VAL A 160 12.89 1.69 -8.53
CA VAL A 160 12.63 2.22 -9.88
C VAL A 160 13.74 1.95 -10.91
N ASP A 161 14.82 1.22 -10.63
CA ASP A 161 15.84 0.91 -11.66
C ASP A 161 15.90 -0.52 -12.14
N THR A 162 15.28 -1.45 -11.42
CA THR A 162 15.33 -2.86 -11.80
C THR A 162 14.34 -3.12 -12.91
N ALA A 163 14.80 -3.82 -13.96
CA ALA A 163 13.90 -4.39 -14.96
C ALA A 163 12.98 -5.42 -14.29
N HIS A 164 11.75 -5.54 -14.81
CA HIS A 164 10.80 -6.53 -14.29
C HIS A 164 11.34 -7.94 -14.48
N THR A 165 11.23 -8.75 -13.43
CA THR A 165 11.50 -10.18 -13.44
C THR A 165 10.21 -10.96 -13.25
N LEU A 166 10.18 -12.22 -13.72
CA LEU A 166 9.05 -13.12 -13.48
C LEU A 166 8.73 -13.19 -11.98
N GLY A 167 7.47 -12.94 -11.62
CA GLY A 167 6.99 -12.92 -10.24
C GLY A 167 6.91 -11.53 -9.58
N ASP A 168 7.48 -10.48 -10.19
CA ASP A 168 7.35 -9.11 -9.64
C ASP A 168 5.93 -8.56 -9.71
N GLY A 169 5.09 -9.16 -10.54
CA GLY A 169 3.66 -8.89 -10.61
C GLY A 169 2.88 -9.28 -9.35
N GLN A 170 3.32 -10.31 -8.61
CA GLN A 170 2.66 -10.76 -7.39
C GLN A 170 3.04 -9.91 -6.16
N LYS A 171 4.14 -9.16 -6.23
CA LYS A 171 4.56 -8.28 -5.14
C LYS A 171 3.75 -7.00 -5.21
N THR A 172 2.76 -6.83 -4.35
CA THR A 172 2.05 -5.57 -4.19
C THR A 172 2.73 -4.68 -3.15
N GLU A 173 2.84 -3.39 -3.45
CA GLU A 173 3.33 -2.41 -2.48
C GLU A 173 2.32 -2.23 -1.33
N GLY A 174 2.75 -1.63 -0.21
CA GLY A 174 1.89 -1.34 0.93
C GLY A 174 0.65 -0.50 0.58
N TRP A 175 -0.39 -0.58 1.41
CA TRP A 175 -1.62 0.20 1.19
C TRP A 175 -1.37 1.71 1.13
N ILE A 176 -0.30 2.18 1.80
CA ILE A 176 0.12 3.58 1.79
C ILE A 176 0.40 4.11 0.38
N TRP A 177 0.60 3.26 -0.64
CA TRP A 177 0.84 3.66 -2.03
C TRP A 177 -0.40 3.55 -2.92
N ARG A 178 -1.42 2.77 -2.50
CA ARG A 178 -2.65 2.54 -3.28
C ARG A 178 -3.72 3.59 -3.04
N VAL A 179 -3.75 4.14 -1.83
CA VAL A 179 -4.69 5.20 -1.48
C VAL A 179 -4.17 6.50 -2.11
N GLY A 180 -4.84 6.95 -3.17
CA GLY A 180 -4.59 8.26 -3.78
C GLY A 180 -4.55 9.35 -2.71
N PRO A 181 -3.85 10.47 -2.94
CA PRO A 181 -3.63 11.49 -1.92
C PRO A 181 -4.97 11.88 -1.26
N MET A 182 -5.14 11.52 0.01
CA MET A 182 -6.27 11.95 0.84
C MET A 182 -6.05 13.42 1.17
N GLY A 183 -6.37 14.27 0.20
CA GLY A 183 -6.02 15.68 0.20
C GLY A 183 -5.19 16.01 -1.04
N ARG A 184 -5.81 16.73 -1.99
CA ARG A 184 -5.10 17.34 -3.12
C ARG A 184 -4.15 18.39 -2.52
N MET A 185 -2.85 18.17 -2.61
CA MET A 185 -1.85 19.18 -2.24
C MET A 185 -1.65 20.13 -3.42
N GLU A 186 -1.29 21.38 -3.14
CA GLU A 186 -0.71 22.28 -4.14
C GLU A 186 0.74 21.83 -4.43
N ASP A 187 1.13 21.89 -5.72
CA ASP A 187 2.42 21.40 -6.22
C ASP A 187 3.63 22.09 -5.54
N GLU A 188 3.46 23.25 -4.90
CA GLU A 188 4.52 24.00 -4.23
C GLU A 188 5.03 23.36 -2.93
N GLU A 189 4.20 22.61 -2.20
CA GLU A 189 4.63 21.93 -0.95
C GLU A 189 5.32 20.59 -1.22
N GLN A 190 5.06 19.96 -2.36
CA GLN A 190 5.73 18.74 -2.76
C GLN A 190 7.03 19.10 -3.49
N GLY A 191 8.17 18.92 -2.82
CA GLY A 191 9.47 19.14 -3.47
C GLY A 191 9.55 18.41 -4.82
N GLU A 192 10.02 19.12 -5.86
CA GLU A 192 10.02 18.70 -7.28
C GLU A 192 10.47 17.24 -7.49
N TRP A 193 11.43 16.80 -6.69
CA TRP A 193 11.95 15.43 -6.72
C TRP A 193 10.93 14.35 -6.31
N SER A 194 10.08 14.63 -5.32
CA SER A 194 9.01 13.70 -4.91
C SER A 194 7.96 13.54 -6.00
N LEU A 195 7.60 14.66 -6.67
CA LEU A 195 6.68 14.69 -7.80
C LEU A 195 7.21 13.87 -8.97
N GLU A 196 8.50 14.01 -9.30
CA GLU A 196 9.11 13.24 -10.38
C GLU A 196 9.12 11.74 -10.08
N LEU A 197 9.38 11.34 -8.82
CA LEU A 197 9.26 9.92 -8.43
C LEU A 197 7.84 9.39 -8.51
N ASP A 198 6.84 10.17 -8.07
CA ASP A 198 5.43 9.80 -8.20
C ASP A 198 5.03 9.63 -9.66
N ARG A 199 5.49 10.53 -10.53
CA ARG A 199 5.27 10.47 -11.98
C ARG A 199 5.88 9.20 -12.58
N VAL A 200 7.14 8.88 -12.26
CA VAL A 200 7.81 7.66 -12.73
C VAL A 200 7.08 6.40 -12.24
N GLN A 201 6.61 6.39 -11.00
CA GLN A 201 5.84 5.28 -10.45
C GLN A 201 4.49 5.12 -11.14
N TRP A 202 3.80 6.22 -11.39
CA TRP A 202 2.54 6.22 -12.11
C TRP A 202 2.69 5.66 -13.52
N PHE A 203 3.70 6.11 -14.28
CA PHE A 203 3.95 5.57 -15.62
C PHE A 203 4.29 4.08 -15.60
N ARG A 204 5.00 3.59 -14.57
CA ARG A 204 5.27 2.16 -14.41
C ARG A 204 4.03 1.37 -14.07
N ALA A 205 3.22 1.84 -13.13
CA ALA A 205 1.96 1.20 -12.77
C ALA A 205 1.00 1.16 -13.97
N MET A 206 0.97 2.22 -14.78
CA MET A 206 0.22 2.28 -16.03
C MET A 206 0.76 1.26 -17.04
N ALA A 207 2.07 1.25 -17.30
CA ALA A 207 2.67 0.29 -18.23
C ALA A 207 2.51 -1.18 -17.77
N ASP A 208 2.55 -1.42 -16.46
CA ASP A 208 2.25 -2.74 -15.90
C ASP A 208 0.79 -3.09 -16.17
N LYS A 209 -0.17 -2.20 -15.85
CA LYS A 209 -1.59 -2.43 -16.13
C LYS A 209 -1.83 -2.74 -17.62
N ASP A 210 -1.23 -1.98 -18.52
CA ASP A 210 -1.36 -2.18 -19.96
C ASP A 210 -0.79 -3.55 -20.38
N ARG A 211 0.39 -3.94 -19.86
CA ARG A 211 0.96 -5.28 -20.09
C ARG A 211 0.08 -6.39 -19.54
N TRP A 212 -0.47 -6.23 -18.34
CA TRP A 212 -1.40 -7.21 -17.76
C TRP A 212 -2.65 -7.38 -18.63
N GLN A 213 -3.15 -6.28 -19.19
CA GLN A 213 -4.26 -6.32 -20.13
C GLN A 213 -3.88 -7.06 -21.42
N GLU A 214 -2.71 -6.76 -22.01
CA GLU A 214 -2.20 -7.48 -23.18
C GLU A 214 -2.06 -8.99 -22.91
N GLU A 215 -1.51 -9.39 -21.76
CA GLU A 215 -1.36 -10.81 -21.40
C GLU A 215 -2.71 -11.52 -21.26
N VAL A 216 -3.73 -10.85 -20.72
CA VAL A 216 -5.10 -11.38 -20.69
C VAL A 216 -5.64 -11.56 -22.10
N GLU A 217 -5.55 -10.55 -22.95
CA GLU A 217 -6.00 -10.60 -24.34
C GLU A 217 -5.26 -11.69 -25.16
N ILE A 218 -3.95 -11.85 -24.94
CA ILE A 218 -3.15 -12.92 -25.55
C ILE A 218 -3.63 -14.28 -25.08
N LEU A 219 -3.82 -14.49 -23.78
CA LEU A 219 -4.28 -15.75 -23.21
C LEU A 219 -5.66 -16.13 -23.76
N GLU A 220 -6.59 -15.18 -23.81
CA GLU A 220 -7.93 -15.41 -24.41
C GLU A 220 -7.81 -15.83 -25.88
N ALA A 221 -6.98 -15.14 -26.66
CA ALA A 221 -6.73 -15.49 -28.05
C ALA A 221 -6.04 -16.86 -28.21
N GLU A 222 -5.13 -17.23 -27.32
CA GLU A 222 -4.46 -18.53 -27.27
C GLU A 222 -5.41 -19.66 -26.91
N PHE A 223 -6.30 -19.47 -25.93
CA PHE A 223 -7.38 -20.41 -25.62
C PHE A 223 -8.29 -20.61 -26.83
N GLY A 224 -8.68 -19.53 -27.51
CA GLY A 224 -9.42 -19.60 -28.77
C GLY A 224 -8.69 -20.39 -29.86
N ARG A 225 -7.39 -20.14 -30.06
CA ARG A 225 -6.56 -20.92 -31.01
C ARG A 225 -6.46 -22.40 -30.62
N CYS A 226 -6.33 -22.70 -29.33
CA CYS A 226 -6.26 -24.06 -28.79
C CYS A 226 -7.54 -24.86 -29.08
N VAL A 227 -8.71 -24.27 -28.80
CA VAL A 227 -10.02 -24.86 -29.11
C VAL A 227 -10.18 -25.11 -30.61
N ARG A 228 -9.86 -24.12 -31.45
CA ARG A 228 -9.92 -24.27 -32.92
C ARG A 228 -8.97 -25.36 -33.42
N SER A 229 -7.77 -25.47 -32.84
CA SER A 229 -6.80 -26.52 -33.17
C SER A 229 -7.35 -27.91 -32.86
N PHE A 230 -7.93 -28.13 -31.67
CA PHE A 230 -8.56 -29.40 -31.33
C PHE A 230 -9.72 -29.75 -32.24
N ARG A 231 -10.61 -28.80 -32.54
CA ARG A 231 -11.70 -28.98 -33.50
C ARG A 231 -11.18 -29.39 -34.87
N ARG A 232 -10.17 -28.68 -35.38
CA ARG A 232 -9.54 -28.97 -36.67
C ARG A 232 -8.93 -30.36 -36.68
N MET A 233 -8.20 -30.74 -35.63
CA MET A 233 -7.61 -32.07 -35.51
C MET A 233 -8.68 -33.17 -35.44
N ALA A 234 -9.77 -32.95 -34.70
CA ALA A 234 -10.89 -33.88 -34.66
C ALA A 234 -11.50 -34.11 -36.05
N ALA A 235 -11.70 -33.04 -36.82
CA ALA A 235 -12.17 -33.13 -38.20
C ALA A 235 -11.19 -33.87 -39.11
N VAL A 236 -9.90 -33.52 -39.10
CA VAL A 236 -8.87 -34.16 -39.93
C VAL A 236 -8.76 -35.66 -39.65
N TRP A 237 -8.79 -36.08 -38.38
CA TRP A 237 -8.78 -37.49 -38.02
C TRP A 237 -10.07 -38.21 -38.43
N GLY A 238 -11.22 -37.54 -38.34
CA GLY A 238 -12.49 -38.06 -38.84
C GLY A 238 -12.48 -38.27 -40.36
N ASP A 239 -11.95 -37.31 -41.11
CA ASP A 239 -11.82 -37.39 -42.57
C ASP A 239 -10.84 -38.48 -43.00
N LEU A 240 -9.74 -38.66 -42.26
CA LEU A 240 -8.79 -39.76 -42.49
C LEU A 240 -9.39 -41.14 -42.20
N ALA A 241 -10.34 -41.23 -41.26
CA ALA A 241 -10.99 -42.49 -40.88
C ALA A 241 -11.99 -43.00 -41.95
N ARG A 242 -12.70 -42.08 -42.63
CA ARG A 242 -13.78 -42.40 -43.58
C ARG A 242 -13.38 -43.28 -44.77
N PRO A 243 -12.30 -42.99 -45.52
CA PRO A 243 -11.93 -43.77 -46.71
C PRO A 243 -11.14 -45.05 -46.38
N GLN A 244 -10.91 -45.37 -45.10
CA GLN A 244 -9.92 -46.36 -44.72
C GLN A 244 -10.46 -47.81 -44.76
N THR A 245 -9.79 -48.68 -45.51
CA THR A 245 -10.22 -50.07 -45.76
C THR A 245 -9.84 -51.03 -44.63
N LYS A 246 -8.72 -50.79 -43.97
CA LYS A 246 -8.25 -51.61 -42.85
C LYS A 246 -8.93 -51.16 -41.55
N LYS A 247 -9.80 -52.01 -41.00
CA LYS A 247 -10.61 -51.75 -39.78
C LYS A 247 -9.79 -51.21 -38.59
N GLY A 248 -8.58 -51.72 -38.37
CA GLY A 248 -7.71 -51.26 -37.27
C GLY A 248 -7.26 -49.80 -37.42
N TYR A 249 -6.92 -49.36 -38.62
CA TYR A 249 -6.53 -47.98 -38.88
C TYR A 249 -7.73 -47.03 -38.80
N ALA A 250 -8.90 -47.45 -39.32
CA ALA A 250 -10.14 -46.69 -39.18
C ALA A 250 -10.52 -46.50 -37.69
N ALA A 251 -10.46 -47.57 -36.89
CA ALA A 251 -10.75 -47.51 -35.46
C ALA A 251 -9.79 -46.59 -34.70
N TYR A 252 -8.49 -46.63 -35.03
CA TYR A 252 -7.51 -45.73 -34.43
C TYR A 252 -7.77 -44.26 -34.77
N ALA A 253 -8.04 -43.96 -36.05
CA ALA A 253 -8.34 -42.59 -36.49
C ALA A 253 -9.62 -42.04 -35.84
N TRP A 254 -10.69 -42.84 -35.73
CA TRP A 254 -11.89 -42.45 -34.98
C TRP A 254 -11.62 -42.20 -33.50
N ARG A 255 -10.76 -43.02 -32.86
CA ARG A 255 -10.35 -42.79 -31.47
C ARG A 255 -9.61 -41.45 -31.32
N GLN A 256 -8.70 -41.12 -32.23
CA GLN A 256 -8.01 -39.82 -32.23
C GLN A 256 -9.00 -38.66 -32.42
N ALA A 257 -9.93 -38.78 -33.37
CA ALA A 257 -10.98 -37.78 -33.58
C ALA A 257 -11.81 -37.53 -32.30
N SER A 258 -12.23 -38.60 -31.63
CA SER A 258 -12.95 -38.52 -30.35
C SER A 258 -12.09 -37.93 -29.22
N MET A 259 -10.80 -38.24 -29.17
CA MET A 259 -9.88 -37.66 -28.17
C MET A 259 -9.79 -36.15 -28.33
N PHE A 260 -9.54 -35.66 -29.55
CA PHE A 260 -9.47 -34.22 -29.83
C PHE A 260 -10.81 -33.52 -29.57
N GLY A 261 -11.94 -34.13 -29.94
CA GLY A 261 -13.27 -33.59 -29.60
C GLY A 261 -13.52 -33.52 -28.08
N ARG A 262 -12.95 -34.42 -27.28
CA ARG A 262 -13.00 -34.32 -25.82
C ARG A 262 -12.10 -33.19 -25.30
N MET A 263 -10.89 -33.05 -25.85
CA MET A 263 -9.97 -31.96 -25.48
C MET A 263 -10.53 -30.59 -25.83
N GLU A 264 -11.25 -30.45 -26.95
CA GLU A 264 -11.99 -29.24 -27.30
C GLU A 264 -13.00 -28.86 -26.21
N LYS A 265 -13.89 -29.77 -25.84
CA LYS A 265 -14.90 -29.53 -24.79
C LYS A 265 -14.28 -29.21 -23.44
N GLU A 266 -13.20 -29.91 -23.08
CA GLU A 266 -12.48 -29.68 -21.82
C GLU A 266 -11.81 -28.30 -21.81
N ALA A 267 -11.21 -27.88 -22.92
CA ALA A 267 -10.59 -26.55 -23.04
C ALA A 267 -11.63 -25.43 -22.94
N ILE A 268 -12.77 -25.56 -23.62
CA ILE A 268 -13.88 -24.60 -23.52
C ILE A 268 -14.38 -24.52 -22.07
N GLN A 269 -14.62 -25.64 -21.41
CA GLN A 269 -15.10 -25.67 -20.03
C GLN A 269 -14.10 -24.98 -19.08
N LYS A 270 -12.80 -25.24 -19.24
CA LYS A 270 -11.76 -24.58 -18.43
C LYS A 270 -11.70 -23.08 -18.67
N PHE A 271 -11.89 -22.63 -19.91
CA PHE A 271 -11.90 -21.21 -20.25
C PHE A 271 -13.10 -20.48 -19.62
N ILE A 272 -14.30 -21.06 -19.72
CA ILE A 272 -15.52 -20.50 -19.10
C ILE A 272 -15.38 -20.46 -17.56
N LEU A 273 -14.85 -21.53 -16.95
CA LEU A 273 -14.60 -21.56 -15.50
C LEU A 273 -13.59 -20.49 -15.04
N ALA A 274 -12.67 -20.08 -15.92
CA ALA A 274 -11.72 -19.00 -15.67
C ALA A 274 -12.31 -17.60 -15.89
N GLY A 275 -13.58 -17.49 -16.28
CA GLY A 275 -14.27 -16.22 -16.53
C GLY A 275 -14.16 -15.70 -17.97
N GLY A 276 -13.62 -16.50 -18.89
CA GLY A 276 -13.57 -16.15 -20.31
C GLY A 276 -14.94 -16.23 -20.99
N GLU A 277 -15.11 -15.49 -22.08
CA GLU A 277 -16.34 -15.51 -22.87
C GLU A 277 -16.60 -16.88 -23.52
N ASP A 278 -17.87 -17.22 -23.76
CA ASP A 278 -18.23 -18.51 -24.33
C ASP A 278 -17.81 -18.61 -25.81
N LEU A 279 -16.68 -19.29 -26.04
CA LEU A 279 -16.11 -19.52 -27.36
C LEU A 279 -16.88 -20.55 -28.21
N THR A 280 -17.97 -21.14 -27.70
CA THR A 280 -18.83 -22.04 -28.50
C THR A 280 -19.62 -21.30 -29.58
N ALA A 281 -19.80 -19.99 -29.44
CA ALA A 281 -20.69 -19.19 -30.26
C ALA A 281 -20.02 -18.41 -31.40
N THR A 282 -18.68 -18.44 -31.55
CA THR A 282 -18.01 -17.70 -32.64
C THR A 282 -18.19 -18.46 -33.97
N PRO A 283 -19.04 -17.94 -34.89
CA PRO A 283 -19.06 -18.43 -36.26
C PRO A 283 -17.79 -17.93 -36.96
N GLU A 284 -17.30 -18.71 -37.91
CA GLU A 284 -16.18 -18.33 -38.79
C GLU A 284 -16.38 -16.99 -39.50
#